data_AF-W9S2J7-F1
#
_entry.id   AF-W9S2J7-F1
#
_cell.length_a   1.000
_cell.length_b   1.000
_cell.length_c   1.000
_cell.angle_alpha   90.00
_cell.angle_beta   90.00
_cell.angle_gamma   90.00
#
_symmetry.space_group_name_H-M   'P 1'
#
loop_
_entity.id
_entity.type
_entity.pdbx_description
1 polymer ?
#
loop_
_entity_poly.entity_id
_entity_poly.type
_entity_poly.pdbx_seq_one_letter_code
_entity_poly.pdbx_strand_id
1 'polypeptide(L)'
;MALFRKGRARKRGCSMKQYSASEEEAYEEVRKQTVDAWKDITEDWLDEAKDVPRPLLMRVINLARSIDVIYKDGDNYSNSGGVMRSFIQSLLVDALQM
;
A
#
# COMPACT_ATOMS: atom_id res chain seq x y z
N MET A 1 -11.04 -6.68 -9.36
CA MET A 1 -12.01 -5.57 -9.09
C MET A 1 -12.63 -5.69 -7.69
N ALA A 2 -11.99 -6.39 -6.73
CA ALA A 2 -12.55 -6.65 -5.41
C ALA A 2 -12.53 -5.46 -4.43
N LEU A 3 -11.69 -4.43 -4.64
CA LEU A 3 -11.75 -3.19 -3.84
C LEU A 3 -13.08 -2.44 -4.00
N PHE A 4 -13.84 -2.70 -5.07
CA PHE A 4 -15.14 -2.06 -5.33
C PHE A 4 -16.37 -2.95 -5.08
N ARG A 5 -16.23 -4.28 -4.94
CA ARG A 5 -17.38 -5.17 -4.67
C ARG A 5 -17.70 -5.31 -3.18
N LYS A 6 -16.76 -5.08 -2.28
CA LYS A 6 -17.08 -4.89 -0.85
C LYS A 6 -17.55 -3.45 -0.63
N GLY A 7 -18.80 -3.17 -1.02
CA GLY A 7 -19.53 -2.00 -0.56
C GLY A 7 -19.66 -2.01 0.97
N ARG A 8 -18.63 -1.55 1.67
CA ARG A 8 -18.70 -1.15 3.08
C ARG A 8 -18.30 0.31 3.16
N ALA A 9 -19.20 1.16 2.67
CA ALA A 9 -19.25 2.53 3.14
C ALA A 9 -19.67 2.50 4.62
N ARG A 10 -18.69 2.51 5.53
CA ARG A 10 -18.85 3.23 6.79
C ARG A 10 -17.54 3.86 7.21
N LYS A 11 -17.42 5.11 6.77
CA LYS A 11 -16.89 6.23 7.55
C LYS A 11 -17.43 6.11 8.99
N ARG A 12 -16.73 5.38 9.86
CA ARG A 12 -16.80 5.58 11.31
C ARG A 12 -15.54 6.35 11.64
N GLY A 13 -15.73 7.48 12.31
CA GLY A 13 -14.76 8.57 12.38
C GLY A 13 -13.33 8.12 12.68
N CYS A 14 -12.39 8.82 12.02
CA CYS A 14 -11.06 9.15 12.50
C CYS A 14 -10.64 8.38 13.77
N SER A 15 -9.70 7.44 13.61
CA SER A 15 -9.22 6.43 14.58
C SER A 15 -8.85 6.91 15.98
N MET A 16 -8.91 8.20 16.29
CA MET A 16 -8.62 8.72 17.63
C MET A 16 -9.81 8.68 18.60
N LYS A 17 -11.05 8.40 18.15
CA LYS A 17 -12.24 8.41 19.03
C LYS A 17 -12.88 7.05 19.35
N GLN A 18 -12.45 5.95 18.72
CA GLN A 18 -13.03 4.62 18.97
C GLN A 18 -12.12 3.65 19.72
N TYR A 19 -10.88 4.03 19.98
CA TYR A 19 -9.92 3.15 20.63
C TYR A 19 -9.41 3.83 21.89
N SER A 20 -9.87 3.33 23.03
CA SER A 20 -9.08 3.28 24.26
C SER A 20 -7.97 2.23 24.17
N ALA A 21 -7.53 1.91 22.95
CA ALA A 21 -6.43 0.99 22.69
C ALA A 21 -5.14 1.78 22.54
N SER A 22 -4.03 1.13 22.84
CA SER A 22 -2.72 1.73 22.64
C SER A 22 -2.44 1.91 21.14
N GLU A 23 -1.48 2.77 20.81
CA GLU A 23 -1.04 3.01 19.44
C GLU A 23 -0.61 1.70 18.75
N GLU A 24 0.00 0.80 19.51
CA GLU A 24 0.45 -0.52 19.06
C GLU A 24 -0.71 -1.44 18.68
N GLU A 25 -1.79 -1.46 19.45
CA GLU A 25 -2.98 -2.27 19.15
C GLU A 25 -3.67 -1.77 17.86
N ALA A 26 -3.73 -0.45 17.67
CA ALA A 26 -4.25 0.13 16.43
C ALA A 26 -3.36 -0.20 15.22
N TYR A 27 -2.04 -0.14 15.40
CA TYR A 27 -1.07 -0.52 14.37
C TYR A 27 -1.21 -1.99 13.96
N GLU A 28 -1.33 -2.89 14.94
CA GLU A 28 -1.46 -4.33 14.69
C GLU A 28 -2.74 -4.68 13.92
N GLU A 29 -3.87 -4.03 14.23
CA GLU A 29 -5.13 -4.22 13.50
C GLU A 29 -5.01 -3.73 12.04
N VAL A 30 -4.40 -2.55 11.81
CA VAL A 30 -4.14 -2.04 10.45
C VAL A 30 -3.19 -2.96 9.68
N ARG A 31 -2.15 -3.48 10.35
CA ARG A 31 -1.20 -4.43 9.74
C ARG A 31 -1.92 -5.70 9.29
N LYS A 32 -2.77 -6.26 10.14
CA LYS A 32 -3.57 -7.45 9.81
C LYS A 32 -4.46 -7.20 8.60
N GLN A 33 -5.19 -6.09 8.58
CA GLN A 33 -6.04 -5.72 7.44
C GLN A 33 -5.23 -5.55 6.15
N THR A 34 -4.03 -4.99 6.24
CA THR A 34 -3.12 -4.83 5.09
C THR A 34 -2.67 -6.19 4.54
N VAL A 35 -2.28 -7.12 5.41
CA VAL A 35 -1.89 -8.49 5.02
C VAL A 35 -3.04 -9.24 4.35
N ASP A 36 -4.25 -9.14 4.90
CA ASP A 36 -5.42 -9.79 4.32
C ASP A 36 -5.80 -9.17 2.97
N ALA A 37 -5.73 -7.83 2.85
CA ALA A 37 -5.96 -7.15 1.58
C ALA A 37 -4.91 -7.53 0.51
N TRP A 38 -3.66 -7.77 0.91
CA TRP A 38 -2.61 -8.22 -0.02
C TRP A 38 -2.87 -9.62 -0.58
N LYS A 39 -3.42 -10.54 0.24
CA LYS A 39 -3.87 -11.86 -0.22
C LYS A 39 -5.00 -11.73 -1.23
N ASP A 40 -6.03 -10.95 -0.91
CA ASP A 40 -7.17 -10.67 -1.81
C ASP A 40 -6.67 -10.13 -3.16
N ILE A 41 -5.71 -9.17 -3.18
CA ILE A 41 -5.12 -8.62 -4.42
C ILE A 41 -4.39 -9.69 -5.23
N THR A 42 -3.67 -10.59 -4.57
CA THR A 42 -2.87 -11.62 -5.24
C THR A 42 -3.76 -12.67 -5.88
N GLU A 43 -4.82 -13.09 -5.20
CA GLU A 43 -5.84 -13.99 -5.74
C GLU A 43 -6.57 -13.35 -6.93
N ASP A 44 -7.09 -12.13 -6.76
CA ASP A 44 -7.73 -11.35 -7.84
C ASP A 44 -6.81 -11.23 -9.06
N TRP A 45 -5.51 -10.99 -8.87
CA TRP A 45 -4.57 -10.86 -9.98
C TRP A 45 -4.43 -12.13 -10.81
N LEU A 46 -4.48 -13.30 -10.16
CA LEU A 46 -4.43 -14.59 -10.84
C LEU A 46 -5.72 -14.87 -11.62
N ASP A 47 -6.86 -14.52 -11.03
CA ASP A 47 -8.18 -14.77 -11.62
C ASP A 47 -8.52 -13.78 -12.75
N GLU A 48 -8.31 -12.49 -12.51
CA GLU A 48 -8.66 -11.39 -13.42
C GLU A 48 -7.70 -11.29 -14.61
N ALA A 49 -6.55 -11.99 -14.61
CA ALA A 49 -5.59 -12.00 -15.72
C ALA A 49 -6.16 -12.58 -17.03
N LYS A 50 -7.33 -13.24 -16.97
CA LYS A 50 -8.06 -13.74 -18.15
C LYS A 50 -8.86 -12.64 -18.85
N ASP A 51 -9.42 -11.72 -18.08
CA ASP A 51 -10.38 -10.71 -18.55
C ASP A 51 -9.78 -9.29 -18.60
N VAL A 52 -8.71 -9.05 -17.84
CA VAL A 52 -8.02 -7.76 -17.74
C VAL A 52 -6.57 -7.91 -18.21
N PRO A 53 -6.08 -7.03 -19.10
CA PRO A 53 -4.68 -7.05 -19.53
C PRO A 53 -3.71 -6.96 -18.34
N ARG A 54 -2.75 -7.90 -18.29
CA ARG A 54 -1.70 -7.96 -17.25
C ARG A 54 -0.99 -6.62 -16.99
N PRO A 55 -0.67 -5.78 -18.00
CA PRO A 55 -0.05 -4.48 -17.75
C PRO A 55 -0.89 -3.55 -16.86
N LEU A 56 -2.23 -3.62 -16.95
CA LEU A 56 -3.12 -2.81 -16.11
C LEU A 56 -3.16 -3.35 -14.67
N LEU A 57 -3.26 -4.67 -14.52
CA LEU A 57 -3.22 -5.31 -13.20
C LEU A 57 -1.87 -5.04 -12.49
N MET A 58 -0.77 -5.05 -13.23
CA MET A 58 0.55 -4.72 -12.71
C MET A 58 0.66 -3.29 -12.19
N ARG A 59 -0.08 -2.32 -12.73
CA ARG A 59 -0.10 -0.95 -12.19
C ARG A 59 -0.66 -0.93 -10.77
N VAL A 60 -1.72 -1.69 -10.50
CA VAL A 60 -2.34 -1.77 -9.16
C VAL A 60 -1.39 -2.43 -8.17
N ILE A 61 -0.76 -3.54 -8.56
CA ILE A 61 0.25 -4.23 -7.74
C ILE A 61 1.44 -3.32 -7.43
N ASN A 62 1.96 -2.64 -8.45
CA ASN A 62 3.11 -1.75 -8.28
C ASN A 62 2.78 -0.56 -7.37
N LEU A 63 1.54 -0.03 -7.44
CA LEU A 63 1.09 1.01 -6.54
C LEU A 63 1.07 0.52 -5.07
N ALA A 64 0.46 -0.64 -4.81
CA ALA A 64 0.41 -1.20 -3.46
C ALA A 64 1.82 -1.45 -2.89
N ARG A 65 2.73 -1.99 -3.69
CA ARG A 65 4.15 -2.18 -3.32
C ARG A 65 4.87 -0.86 -3.07
N SER A 66 4.61 0.16 -3.88
CA SER A 66 5.23 1.47 -3.69
C SER A 66 4.81 2.10 -2.37
N ILE A 67 3.54 1.96 -1.97
CA ILE A 67 3.04 2.45 -0.68
C ILE A 67 3.74 1.72 0.47
N ASP A 68 3.86 0.40 0.39
CA ASP A 68 4.58 -0.40 1.40
C ASP A 68 6.03 0.08 1.56
N VAL A 69 6.76 0.28 0.46
CA VAL A 69 8.14 0.78 0.48
C VAL A 69 8.23 2.20 1.07
N ILE A 70 7.32 3.09 0.69
CA ILE A 70 7.32 4.49 1.14
C ILE A 70 7.05 4.59 2.65
N TYR A 71 6.16 3.74 3.19
CA TYR A 71 5.71 3.85 4.57
C TYR A 71 6.30 2.82 5.55
N LYS A 72 7.17 1.92 5.07
CA LYS A 72 7.73 0.81 5.85
C LYS A 72 8.31 1.20 7.21
N ASP A 73 9.07 2.30 7.23
CA ASP A 73 9.82 2.77 8.40
C ASP A 73 9.34 4.16 8.85
N GLY A 74 8.06 4.48 8.61
CA GLY A 74 7.44 5.78 8.91
C GLY A 74 7.12 6.59 7.64
N ASP A 75 6.76 7.86 7.80
CA ASP A 75 6.36 8.73 6.69
C ASP A 75 7.57 9.20 5.85
N ASN A 76 8.08 8.33 4.96
CA ASN A 76 9.13 8.74 4.02
C ASN A 76 8.59 9.49 2.79
N TYR A 77 7.28 9.69 2.68
CA TYR A 77 6.69 10.49 1.60
C TYR A 77 6.85 11.97 1.89
N SER A 78 6.32 12.43 3.03
CA SER A 78 6.39 13.84 3.42
C SER A 78 7.71 14.17 4.09
N ASN A 79 8.31 13.21 4.79
CA ASN A 79 9.63 13.35 5.41
C ASN A 79 10.68 12.53 4.65
N SER A 80 10.91 12.90 3.39
CA SER A 80 11.78 12.16 2.47
C SER A 80 13.28 12.28 2.74
N GLY A 81 13.70 12.94 3.83
CA GLY A 81 15.11 13.20 4.14
C GLY A 81 15.95 11.95 4.40
N GLY A 82 15.30 10.81 4.69
CA GLY A 82 15.93 9.51 4.95
C GLY A 82 16.08 8.62 3.71
N VAL A 83 15.61 7.38 3.84
CA VAL A 83 15.84 6.30 2.86
C VAL A 83 15.27 6.62 1.46
N MET A 84 14.15 7.33 1.39
CA MET A 84 13.50 7.67 0.11
C MET A 84 14.39 8.55 -0.78
N ARG A 85 15.17 9.47 -0.20
CA ARG A 85 16.13 10.28 -0.97
C ARG A 85 17.20 9.40 -1.62
N SER A 86 17.70 8.40 -0.90
CA SER A 86 18.69 7.45 -1.43
C SER A 86 18.11 6.61 -2.57
N PHE A 87 16.86 6.16 -2.45
CA PHE A 87 16.18 5.44 -3.53
C PHE A 87 15.99 6.30 -4.78
N ILE A 88 15.56 7.56 -4.62
CA ILE A 88 15.41 8.50 -5.76
C ILE A 88 16.76 8.73 -6.44
N GLN A 89 17.82 8.97 -5.66
CA GLN A 89 19.16 9.18 -6.20
C GLN A 89 19.61 7.98 -7.04
N SER A 90 19.56 6.77 -6.47
CA SER A 90 20.03 5.56 -7.14
C SER A 90 19.18 5.19 -8.36
N LEU A 91 17.85 5.26 -8.26
CA LEU A 91 16.94 4.75 -9.29
C LEU A 91 16.68 5.74 -10.44
N LEU A 92 16.74 7.05 -10.17
CA LEU A 92 16.32 8.07 -11.12
C LEU A 92 17.41 9.06 -11.50
N VAL A 93 18.41 9.28 -10.65
CA VAL A 93 19.50 10.22 -10.97
C VAL A 93 20.68 9.45 -11.53
N ASP A 94 21.23 8.51 -10.76
CA ASP A 94 22.46 7.80 -11.14
C ASP A 94 22.20 6.86 -12.32
N ALA A 95 21.06 6.14 -12.31
CA ALA A 95 20.70 5.21 -13.38
C ALA A 95 20.41 5.88 -14.74
N LEU A 96 20.07 7.18 -14.75
CA LEU A 96 19.79 7.94 -15.97
C LEU A 96 21.00 8.77 -16.44
N GLN A 97 22.09 8.80 -15.67
CA GLN A 97 23.36 9.45 -16.03
C GLN A 97 24.34 8.51 -16.76
N MET A 98 23.89 7.30 -17.13
CA MET A 98 24.60 6.42 -18.08
C MET A 98 24.40 6.88 -19.53
#